data_AF-C0CLM4-F1
#
_entry.id   AF-C0CLM4-F1
#
_cell.length_a   1.000
_cell.length_b   1.000
_cell.length_c   1.000
_cell.angle_alpha   90.00
_cell.angle_beta   90.00
_cell.angle_gamma   90.00
#
_symmetry.space_group_name_H-M   'P 1'
#
loop_
_entity.id
_entity.type
_entity.pdbx_description
1 polymer ?
#
loop_
_entity_poly.entity_id
_entity_poly.type
_entity_poly.pdbx_seq_one_letter_code
_entity_poly.pdbx_strand_id
1 'polypeptide(L)'
;MILFDPTTGENMTLEVVKALNKDNYFTYLADGIAILALKEIQQYREIGTVEECREARERQNPEKVIDICGALGEKYGCPECGSSLDDTDLFAGNCKWCGQKLCK
;
A
#
# COMPACT_ATOMS: atom_id res chain seq x y z
N MET A 1 30.38 0.89 -11.14
CA MET A 1 30.84 0.30 -9.85
C MET A 1 32.29 0.69 -9.65
N ILE A 2 32.51 1.78 -8.92
CA ILE A 2 33.76 2.57 -8.94
C ILE A 2 34.80 2.04 -7.92
N LEU A 3 34.50 0.91 -7.29
CA LEU A 3 35.42 0.23 -6.39
C LEU A 3 36.44 -0.62 -7.13
N PHE A 4 36.37 -0.74 -8.46
CA PHE A 4 37.35 -1.48 -9.27
C PHE A 4 38.05 -0.50 -10.21
N ASP A 5 39.36 -0.36 -10.06
CA ASP A 5 40.18 0.37 -11.02
C ASP A 5 40.50 -0.55 -12.21
N PRO A 6 39.96 -0.29 -13.42
CA PRO A 6 40.19 -1.14 -14.57
C PRO A 6 41.63 -1.05 -15.11
N THR A 7 42.38 -0.04 -14.69
CA THR A 7 43.76 0.23 -15.11
C THR A 7 44.77 -0.56 -14.29
N THR A 8 44.52 -0.70 -12.98
CA THR A 8 45.38 -1.43 -12.05
C THR A 8 44.84 -2.80 -11.67
N GLY A 9 43.54 -3.05 -11.90
CA GLY A 9 42.85 -4.26 -11.48
C GLY A 9 42.58 -4.34 -9.97
N GLU A 10 42.90 -3.27 -9.23
CA GLU A 10 42.75 -3.25 -7.78
C GLU A 10 41.36 -2.77 -7.35
N ASN A 11 40.88 -3.31 -6.22
CA ASN A 11 39.67 -2.81 -5.60
C ASN A 11 40.01 -1.66 -4.65
N MET A 12 39.43 -0.48 -4.88
CA MET A 12 39.57 0.69 -4.01
C MET A 12 38.56 0.64 -2.87
N THR A 13 38.98 1.08 -1.68
CA THR A 13 38.07 1.29 -0.56
C THR A 13 37.28 2.60 -0.72
N LEU A 14 36.12 2.69 -0.07
CA LEU A 14 35.27 3.89 -0.16
C LEU A 14 35.97 5.15 0.39
N GLU A 15 36.85 4.99 1.37
CA GLU A 15 37.68 6.07 1.93
C GLU A 15 38.69 6.60 0.90
N VAL A 16 39.30 5.70 0.12
CA VAL A 16 40.22 6.06 -0.97
C VAL A 16 39.46 6.78 -2.09
N VAL A 17 38.29 6.28 -2.50
CA VAL A 17 37.45 6.95 -3.51
C VAL A 17 37.03 8.35 -3.03
N LYS A 18 36.68 8.51 -1.75
CA LYS A 18 36.35 9.82 -1.15
C LYS A 18 37.49 10.83 -1.25
N ALA A 19 38.73 10.37 -1.08
CA ALA A 19 39.92 11.22 -1.13
C ALA A 19 40.34 11.56 -2.56
N LEU A 20 40.26 10.60 -3.49
CA LEU A 20 40.75 10.75 -4.88
C LEU A 20 39.71 11.35 -5.82
N ASN A 21 38.43 11.02 -5.64
CA ASN A 21 37.36 11.47 -6.50
C ASN A 21 36.06 11.64 -5.70
N LYS A 22 35.90 12.86 -5.17
CA LYS A 22 34.79 13.23 -4.30
C LYS A 22 33.43 13.08 -4.99
N ASP A 23 33.35 13.35 -6.29
CA ASP A 23 32.11 13.24 -7.07
C ASP A 23 31.67 11.77 -7.18
N ASN A 24 32.61 10.86 -7.47
CA ASN A 24 32.35 9.42 -7.49
C ASN A 24 31.87 8.90 -6.13
N TYR A 25 32.42 9.42 -5.04
CA TYR A 25 31.96 9.07 -3.69
C TYR A 25 30.53 9.56 -3.41
N PHE A 26 30.20 10.79 -3.82
CA PHE A 26 28.84 11.30 -3.70
C PHE A 26 27.84 10.48 -4.53
N THR A 27 28.21 10.07 -5.75
CA THR A 27 27.38 9.18 -6.57
C THR A 27 27.14 7.84 -5.87
N TYR A 28 28.18 7.20 -5.32
CA TYR A 28 28.01 5.95 -4.56
C TYR A 28 27.06 6.09 -3.37
N LEU A 29 27.20 7.18 -2.60
CA LEU A 29 26.31 7.46 -1.49
C LEU A 29 24.86 7.66 -1.96
N ALA A 30 24.66 8.42 -3.03
CA ALA A 30 23.35 8.64 -3.62
C ALA A 30 22.70 7.32 -4.08
N ASP A 31 23.46 6.46 -4.76
CA ASP A 31 23.01 5.13 -5.17
C ASP A 31 22.63 4.26 -3.97
N GLY A 32 23.45 4.27 -2.91
CA GLY A 32 23.17 3.55 -1.67
C GLY A 32 21.88 4.01 -1.00
N ILE A 33 21.67 5.33 -0.89
CA ILE A 33 20.44 5.92 -0.36
C ILE A 33 19.24 5.56 -1.25
N ALA A 34 19.40 5.64 -2.58
CA ALA A 34 18.34 5.29 -3.53
C ALA A 34 17.94 3.81 -3.41
N ILE A 35 18.91 2.89 -3.27
CA ILE A 35 18.65 1.47 -3.06
C ILE A 35 17.91 1.24 -1.74
N LEU A 36 18.30 1.93 -0.65
CA LEU A 36 17.61 1.82 0.64
C LEU A 36 16.17 2.32 0.55
N ALA A 37 15.95 3.48 -0.05
CA ALA A 37 14.61 4.04 -0.25
C ALA A 37 13.73 3.12 -1.12
N LEU A 38 14.30 2.53 -2.18
CA LEU A 38 13.57 1.57 -3.01
C LEU A 38 13.22 0.29 -2.23
N LYS A 39 14.13 -0.23 -1.40
CA LYS A 39 13.84 -1.40 -0.55
C LYS A 39 12.69 -1.13 0.41
N GLU A 40 12.70 0.02 1.06
CA GLU A 40 11.60 0.44 1.95
C GLU A 40 10.26 0.53 1.19
N ILE A 41 10.25 1.16 0.01
CA ILE A 41 9.03 1.24 -0.83
C ILE A 41 8.53 -0.15 -1.22
N GLN A 42 9.42 -1.10 -1.52
CA GLN A 42 9.01 -2.48 -1.86
C GLN A 42 8.35 -3.19 -0.67
N GLN A 43 8.80 -2.96 0.57
CA GLN A 43 8.14 -3.50 1.76
C GLN A 43 6.70 -3.01 1.89
N TYR A 44 6.43 -1.73 1.61
CA TYR A 44 5.05 -1.22 1.60
C TYR A 44 4.21 -1.80 0.46
N ARG A 45 4.81 -2.03 -0.73
CA ARG A 45 4.12 -2.63 -1.87
C ARG A 45 3.75 -4.11 -1.66
N GLU A 46 4.48 -4.82 -0.79
CA GLU A 46 4.11 -6.18 -0.36
C GLU A 46 2.87 -6.17 0.54
N ILE A 47 2.62 -5.10 1.29
CA ILE A 47 1.43 -4.94 2.14
C ILE A 47 0.20 -4.62 1.28
N GLY A 48 0.36 -3.73 0.30
CA GLY A 48 -0.72 -3.35 -0.61
C GLY A 48 -0.38 -2.14 -1.48
N THR A 49 -1.32 -1.77 -2.32
CA THR A 49 -1.25 -0.64 -3.23
C THR A 49 -1.94 0.59 -2.65
N VAL A 50 -1.57 1.78 -3.13
CA VAL A 50 -2.23 3.03 -2.75
C VAL A 50 -3.73 3.01 -3.09
N GLU A 51 -4.10 2.32 -4.18
CA GLU A 51 -5.50 2.20 -4.58
C GLU A 51 -6.29 1.29 -3.61
N GLU A 52 -5.74 0.16 -3.17
CA GLU A 52 -6.37 -0.67 -2.13
C GLU A 52 -6.55 0.11 -0.82
N CYS A 53 -5.56 0.91 -0.41
CA CYS A 53 -5.70 1.79 0.76
C CYS A 53 -6.78 2.86 0.55
N ARG A 54 -6.89 3.44 -0.66
CA ARG A 54 -7.92 4.42 -0.99
C ARG A 54 -9.30 3.78 -0.94
N GLU A 55 -9.49 2.64 -1.59
CA GLU A 55 -10.75 1.89 -1.56
C GLU A 55 -11.17 1.51 -0.13
N ALA A 56 -10.23 1.00 0.68
CA ALA A 56 -10.52 0.64 2.07
C ALA A 56 -10.96 1.86 2.88
N ARG A 57 -10.40 3.04 2.62
CA ARG A 57 -10.80 4.30 3.24
C ARG A 57 -12.18 4.77 2.77
N GLU A 58 -12.46 4.73 1.48
CA GLU A 58 -13.76 5.13 0.93
C GLU A 58 -14.89 4.22 1.44
N ARG A 59 -14.63 2.91 1.60
CA ARG A 59 -15.58 1.97 2.23
C ARG A 59 -15.98 2.34 3.67
N GLN A 60 -15.19 3.17 4.35
CA GLN A 60 -15.53 3.66 5.70
C GLN A 60 -16.41 4.91 5.69
N ASN A 61 -16.69 5.49 4.52
CA ASN A 61 -17.72 6.51 4.38
C ASN A 61 -19.09 5.83 4.40
N PRO A 62 -20.01 6.20 5.31
CA PRO A 62 -21.28 5.50 5.43
C PRO A 62 -22.16 5.72 4.20
N GLU A 63 -22.64 4.63 3.62
CA GLU A 63 -23.61 4.65 2.53
C GLU A 63 -24.97 4.12 2.96
N LYS A 64 -26.02 4.68 2.36
CA LYS A 64 -27.39 4.28 2.66
C LYS A 64 -27.68 2.91 2.11
N VAL A 65 -28.25 2.06 2.97
CA VAL A 65 -28.75 0.75 2.54
C VAL A 65 -29.91 0.88 1.57
N ILE A 66 -30.06 -0.15 0.74
CA ILE A 66 -31.19 -0.28 -0.21
C ILE A 66 -32.26 -1.13 0.46
N ASP A 67 -33.50 -0.65 0.58
CA ASP A 67 -34.58 -1.48 1.10
C ASP A 67 -34.97 -2.57 0.08
N ILE A 68 -35.05 -3.82 0.54
CA ILE A 68 -35.40 -4.99 -0.26
C ILE A 68 -36.47 -5.84 0.44
N CYS A 69 -37.13 -6.73 -0.30
CA CYS A 69 -38.05 -7.72 0.24
C CYS A 69 -37.45 -9.13 0.07
N GLY A 70 -36.59 -9.53 1.00
CA GLY A 70 -35.98 -10.86 1.02
C GLY A 70 -36.97 -11.94 1.44
N ALA A 71 -36.85 -13.13 0.84
CA ALA A 71 -37.72 -14.27 1.12
C ALA A 71 -37.46 -14.89 2.51
N LEU A 72 -36.31 -14.61 3.14
CA LEU A 72 -35.86 -15.22 4.41
C LEU A 72 -35.70 -14.19 5.53
N GLY A 73 -36.26 -12.99 5.38
CA GLY A 73 -36.25 -11.95 6.42
C GLY A 73 -35.22 -10.85 6.21
N GLU A 74 -34.43 -10.90 5.13
CA GLU A 74 -33.55 -9.80 4.73
C GLU A 74 -34.37 -8.60 4.26
N LYS A 75 -34.03 -7.43 4.76
CA LYS A 75 -34.75 -6.18 4.49
C LYS A 75 -33.88 -5.13 3.82
N TYR A 76 -32.57 -5.32 3.83
CA TYR A 76 -31.63 -4.33 3.32
C TYR A 76 -30.65 -4.98 2.35
N GLY A 77 -30.18 -4.22 1.36
CA GLY A 77 -29.10 -4.58 0.46
C GLY A 77 -27.90 -3.67 0.69
N CYS A 78 -26.70 -4.25 0.70
CA CYS A 78 -25.47 -3.47 0.67
C CYS A 78 -25.36 -2.73 -0.69
N PRO A 79 -25.16 -1.39 -0.70
CA PRO A 79 -25.06 -0.62 -1.94
C PRO A 79 -23.83 -0.99 -2.78
N GLU A 80 -22.74 -1.41 -2.13
CA GLU A 80 -21.46 -1.71 -2.79
C GLU A 80 -21.42 -3.13 -3.39
N CYS A 81 -21.72 -4.16 -2.59
CA CYS A 81 -21.59 -5.55 -3.03
C CYS A 81 -22.93 -6.23 -3.38
N GLY A 82 -24.06 -5.55 -3.15
CA GLY A 82 -25.40 -6.08 -3.44
C GLY A 82 -25.90 -7.18 -2.50
N SER A 83 -25.12 -7.56 -1.49
CA SER A 83 -25.51 -8.64 -0.57
C SER A 83 -26.71 -8.25 0.28
N SER A 84 -27.62 -9.21 0.48
CA SER A 84 -28.77 -9.07 1.37
C SER A 84 -28.33 -9.07 2.84
N LEU A 85 -28.98 -8.22 3.63
CA LEU A 85 -28.69 -7.92 5.02
C LEU A 85 -29.99 -7.87 5.83
N ASP A 86 -29.91 -8.28 7.09
CA ASP A 86 -30.99 -8.18 8.05
C ASP A 86 -30.82 -6.99 9.02
N ASP A 87 -31.75 -6.83 9.97
CA ASP A 87 -31.68 -5.76 10.97
C ASP A 87 -30.43 -5.88 11.89
N THR A 88 -29.91 -7.10 12.10
CA THR A 88 -28.69 -7.35 12.91
C THR A 88 -27.46 -6.87 12.17
N ASP A 89 -27.37 -7.15 10.87
CA ASP A 89 -26.28 -6.69 10.01
C ASP A 89 -26.23 -5.16 9.92
N LEU A 90 -27.39 -4.52 9.78
CA LEU A 90 -27.48 -3.06 9.76
C LEU A 90 -27.06 -2.46 11.11
N PHE A 91 -27.45 -3.08 12.23
CA PHE A 91 -27.04 -2.64 13.57
C PHE A 91 -25.52 -2.76 13.80
N ALA A 92 -24.86 -3.75 13.20
CA ALA A 92 -23.40 -3.85 13.21
C ALA A 92 -22.71 -2.66 12.51
N GLY A 93 -23.44 -1.90 11.68
CA GLY A 93 -22.99 -0.67 11.06
C GLY A 93 -22.07 -0.85 9.85
N ASN A 94 -21.70 -2.08 9.51
CA ASN A 94 -20.91 -2.41 8.32
C ASN A 94 -21.43 -3.69 7.67
N CYS A 95 -21.32 -3.78 6.35
CA CYS A 95 -21.63 -5.00 5.61
C CYS A 95 -20.66 -6.12 6.01
N LYS A 96 -21.20 -7.25 6.49
CA LYS A 96 -20.40 -8.43 6.87
C LYS A 96 -19.63 -9.08 5.71
N TRP A 97 -19.99 -8.77 4.46
CA TRP A 97 -19.41 -9.39 3.26
C TRP A 97 -18.26 -8.58 2.67
N CYS A 98 -18.44 -7.26 2.51
CA CYS A 98 -17.43 -6.40 1.87
C CYS A 98 -16.82 -5.34 2.80
N GLY A 99 -17.34 -5.19 4.03
CA GLY A 99 -16.86 -4.20 5.00
C GLY A 99 -17.30 -2.76 4.75
N GLN A 100 -18.19 -2.51 3.78
CA GLN A 100 -18.78 -1.18 3.53
C GLN A 100 -19.51 -0.68 4.77
N LYS A 101 -19.25 0.55 5.20
CA LYS A 101 -19.98 1.19 6.28
C LYS A 101 -21.37 1.56 5.83
N LEU A 102 -22.36 1.22 6.66
CA LEU A 102 -23.77 1.34 6.35
C LEU A 102 -24.43 2.40 7.24
N CYS A 103 -25.36 3.13 6.65
CA CYS A 103 -26.33 3.95 7.37
C CYS A 103 -27.74 3.74 6.80
N LYS A 104 -28.74 4.20 7.52
CA LYS A 104 -30.15 4.19 7.10
C LYS A 104 -30.57 5.60 6.68
#